data_AF-A0A936LA09-F1
#
_entry.id   AF-A0A936LA09-F1
#
_cell.length_a   1.000
_cell.length_b   1.000
_cell.length_c   1.000
_cell.angle_alpha   90.00
_cell.angle_beta   90.00
_cell.angle_gamma   90.00
#
_symmetry.space_group_name_H-M   'P 1'
#
loop_
_entity.id
_entity.type
_entity.pdbx_description
1 polymer ?
#
loop_
_entity_poly.entity_id
_entity_poly.type
_entity_poly.pdbx_seq_one_letter_code
_entity_poly.pdbx_strand_id
1 'polypeptide(L)'
;MKLKAKSPIFVRDGIGQKQAKDNYQDDVQQNAHTFSQYKGRYFIPGTSIKGMIRNVLEILSFGAMEDKVNDHKYALRDLSGAMQEQYLKDFKPDKIYCGWLKRNEDNSYAISDCGIPGRIGHDEIDRAYHTNFVSYFGVGGSFAAQNDKEKSAQKKYQLFGTTNNRQNKFTETSFPIGVKDGGRKLFRIDGSGKKEGTIVFTGQPGQRKRSFRKMEGALL
;
A
#
# COMPACT_ATOMS: atom_id res chain seq x y z
N MET A 1 -15.88 -17.89 -48.77
CA MET A 1 -15.37 -18.81 -47.72
C MET A 1 -16.29 -20.03 -47.62
N LYS A 2 -15.75 -21.25 -47.53
CA LYS A 2 -16.53 -22.49 -47.37
C LYS A 2 -16.05 -23.20 -46.09
N LEU A 3 -16.97 -23.65 -45.25
CA LEU A 3 -16.68 -24.40 -44.02
C LEU A 3 -17.16 -25.85 -44.18
N LYS A 4 -16.34 -26.82 -43.74
CA LYS A 4 -16.68 -28.25 -43.74
C LYS A 4 -16.62 -28.80 -42.32
N ALA A 5 -17.69 -29.43 -41.87
CA ALA A 5 -17.70 -30.16 -40.62
C ALA A 5 -16.75 -31.36 -40.71
N LYS A 6 -15.76 -31.44 -39.79
CA LYS A 6 -14.81 -32.55 -39.70
C LYS A 6 -15.31 -33.71 -38.83
N SER A 7 -16.30 -33.42 -38.00
CA SER A 7 -17.03 -34.35 -37.13
C SER A 7 -18.52 -34.04 -37.22
N PRO A 8 -19.41 -34.93 -36.75
CA PRO A 8 -20.82 -34.58 -36.53
C PRO A 8 -20.92 -33.31 -35.68
N ILE A 9 -21.75 -32.36 -36.11
CA ILE A 9 -21.98 -31.10 -35.41
C ILE A 9 -23.46 -30.98 -35.05
N PHE A 10 -23.74 -30.50 -33.84
CA PHE A 10 -25.09 -30.18 -33.39
C PHE A 10 -25.15 -28.70 -33.00
N VAL A 11 -26.02 -27.94 -33.67
CA VAL A 11 -26.29 -26.54 -33.34
C VAL A 11 -27.80 -26.41 -33.13
N ARG A 12 -28.17 -26.26 -31.86
CA ARG A 12 -29.55 -26.20 -31.40
C ARG A 12 -30.24 -24.93 -31.91
N ASP A 13 -31.53 -25.05 -32.22
CA ASP A 13 -32.35 -23.90 -32.57
C ASP A 13 -32.67 -23.00 -31.36
N GLY A 14 -32.53 -21.69 -31.57
CA GLY A 14 -32.75 -20.67 -30.54
C GLY A 14 -34.22 -20.29 -30.35
N ILE A 15 -35.09 -20.62 -31.31
CA ILE A 15 -36.53 -20.25 -31.27
C ILE A 15 -37.29 -21.16 -30.29
N GLY A 16 -36.94 -22.46 -30.24
CA GLY A 16 -37.52 -23.42 -29.30
C GLY A 16 -37.32 -23.05 -27.81
N GLN A 17 -36.32 -22.22 -27.48
CA GLN A 17 -36.13 -21.72 -26.11
C GLN A 17 -37.15 -20.68 -25.67
N LYS A 18 -37.72 -19.87 -26.58
CA LYS A 18 -38.74 -18.87 -26.22
C LYS A 18 -40.10 -19.51 -26.02
N GLN A 19 -40.47 -20.47 -26.87
CA GLN A 19 -41.76 -21.16 -26.77
C GLN A 19 -41.84 -22.12 -25.57
N ALA A 20 -40.73 -22.76 -25.18
CA ALA A 20 -40.68 -23.66 -24.02
C ALA A 20 -40.66 -22.94 -22.65
N LYS A 21 -40.36 -21.63 -22.61
CA LYS A 21 -40.40 -20.85 -21.36
C LYS A 21 -41.79 -20.31 -21.04
N ASP A 22 -42.64 -20.16 -22.04
CA ASP A 22 -43.99 -19.61 -21.88
C ASP A 22 -45.06 -20.68 -21.66
N ASN A 23 -44.79 -21.97 -21.96
CA ASN A 23 -45.70 -23.08 -21.68
C ASN A 23 -44.93 -24.32 -21.19
N TYR A 24 -45.07 -24.64 -19.89
CA TYR A 24 -44.52 -25.83 -19.26
C TYR A 24 -45.46 -27.03 -19.50
N GLN A 25 -45.46 -27.54 -20.73
CA GLN A 25 -46.15 -28.78 -21.13
C GLN A 25 -45.14 -29.76 -21.72
N ASP A 26 -45.19 -31.02 -21.29
CA ASP A 26 -44.20 -32.08 -21.55
C ASP A 26 -44.00 -32.39 -23.05
N ASP A 27 -44.98 -32.08 -23.89
CA ASP A 27 -44.99 -32.21 -25.34
C ASP A 27 -44.16 -31.12 -26.06
N VAL A 28 -43.87 -29.99 -25.42
CA VAL A 28 -43.00 -28.92 -25.94
C VAL A 28 -41.51 -29.29 -25.80
N GLN A 29 -41.16 -30.20 -24.89
CA GLN A 29 -39.77 -30.67 -24.71
C GLN A 29 -39.26 -31.47 -25.91
N GLN A 30 -40.12 -32.14 -26.69
CA GLN A 30 -39.67 -32.88 -27.88
C GLN A 30 -39.08 -31.95 -28.96
N ASN A 31 -39.55 -30.70 -29.04
CA ASN A 31 -39.04 -29.70 -29.98
C ASN A 31 -37.78 -28.98 -29.47
N ALA A 32 -37.35 -29.25 -28.23
CA ALA A 32 -36.21 -28.60 -27.61
C ALA A 32 -34.88 -28.96 -28.28
N HIS A 33 -34.77 -30.14 -28.92
CA HIS A 33 -33.52 -30.65 -29.51
C HIS A 33 -33.46 -30.52 -31.05
N THR A 34 -34.15 -29.54 -31.61
CA THR A 34 -34.18 -29.31 -33.06
C THR A 34 -32.98 -28.49 -33.55
N PHE A 35 -32.58 -28.72 -34.80
CA PHE A 35 -31.56 -27.93 -35.49
C PHE A 35 -32.16 -26.64 -36.06
N SER A 36 -31.37 -25.57 -36.14
CA SER A 36 -31.76 -24.39 -36.91
C SER A 36 -31.92 -24.74 -38.39
N GLN A 37 -33.10 -24.49 -38.94
CA GLN A 37 -33.44 -24.78 -40.33
C GLN A 37 -34.24 -23.65 -40.99
N TYR A 38 -34.03 -23.45 -42.28
CA TYR A 38 -34.86 -22.57 -43.11
C TYR A 38 -35.22 -23.32 -44.39
N LYS A 39 -36.53 -23.50 -44.64
CA LYS A 39 -37.05 -24.26 -45.79
C LYS A 39 -36.41 -25.65 -45.95
N GLY A 40 -36.31 -26.40 -44.84
CA GLY A 40 -35.75 -27.76 -44.82
C GLY A 40 -34.22 -27.85 -44.99
N ARG A 41 -33.52 -26.72 -45.03
CA ARG A 41 -32.05 -26.68 -45.05
C ARG A 41 -31.52 -26.25 -43.69
N TYR A 42 -30.70 -27.10 -43.09
CA TYR A 42 -30.01 -26.80 -41.84
C TYR A 42 -28.94 -25.73 -42.05
N PHE A 43 -28.78 -24.85 -41.07
CA PHE A 43 -27.75 -23.82 -41.10
C PHE A 43 -27.19 -23.57 -39.70
N ILE A 44 -25.99 -23.00 -39.66
CA ILE A 44 -25.38 -22.53 -38.41
C ILE A 44 -25.71 -21.04 -38.29
N PRO A 45 -26.39 -20.59 -37.21
CA PRO A 45 -26.66 -19.18 -37.01
C PRO A 45 -25.37 -18.36 -36.92
N GLY A 46 -25.34 -17.18 -37.55
CA GLY A 46 -24.17 -16.29 -37.51
C GLY A 46 -23.80 -15.84 -36.09
N THR A 47 -24.79 -15.79 -35.18
CA THR A 47 -24.58 -15.51 -33.75
C THR A 47 -23.75 -16.58 -33.04
N SER A 48 -23.90 -17.85 -33.43
CA SER A 48 -23.11 -18.96 -32.87
C SER A 48 -21.65 -18.86 -33.30
N ILE A 49 -21.40 -18.57 -34.58
CA ILE A 49 -20.03 -18.36 -35.11
C ILE A 49 -19.39 -17.14 -34.45
N LYS A 50 -20.14 -16.02 -34.33
CA LYS A 50 -19.67 -14.81 -33.64
C LYS A 50 -19.31 -15.08 -32.18
N GLY A 51 -20.16 -15.84 -31.46
CA GLY A 51 -19.92 -16.22 -30.07
C GLY A 51 -18.67 -17.08 -29.91
N MET A 52 -18.50 -18.08 -30.78
CA MET A 52 -17.31 -18.94 -30.80
C MET A 52 -16.03 -18.14 -30.99
N ILE A 53 -15.99 -17.24 -31.99
CA ILE A 53 -14.80 -16.41 -32.25
C ILE A 53 -14.51 -15.47 -31.08
N ARG A 54 -15.54 -14.81 -30.53
CA ARG A 54 -15.40 -13.94 -29.35
C ARG A 54 -14.79 -14.70 -28.17
N ASN A 55 -15.32 -15.88 -27.86
CA ASN A 55 -14.87 -16.67 -26.72
C ASN A 55 -13.39 -17.08 -26.85
N VAL A 56 -12.98 -17.53 -28.04
CA VAL A 56 -11.57 -17.88 -28.30
C VAL A 56 -10.67 -16.65 -28.19
N LEU A 57 -11.07 -15.51 -28.75
CA LEU A 57 -10.30 -14.27 -28.68
C LEU A 57 -10.16 -13.76 -27.24
N GLU A 58 -11.21 -13.89 -26.44
CA GLU A 58 -11.24 -13.50 -25.02
C GLU A 58 -10.26 -14.35 -24.20
N ILE A 59 -10.28 -15.67 -24.36
CA ILE A 59 -9.33 -16.59 -23.71
C ILE A 59 -7.89 -16.24 -24.11
N LEU A 60 -7.62 -16.03 -25.39
CA LEU A 60 -6.29 -15.64 -25.87
C LEU A 60 -5.84 -14.27 -25.30
N SER A 61 -6.77 -13.33 -25.19
CA SER A 61 -6.49 -11.99 -24.64
C SER A 61 -6.17 -12.04 -23.15
N PHE A 62 -6.90 -12.83 -22.37
CA PHE A 62 -6.64 -12.99 -20.94
C PHE A 62 -5.40 -13.84 -20.64
N GLY A 63 -5.13 -14.88 -21.43
CA GLY A 63 -3.88 -15.66 -21.32
C GLY A 63 -2.64 -14.80 -21.56
N ALA A 64 -2.72 -13.81 -22.45
CA ALA A 64 -1.63 -12.87 -22.70
C ALA A 64 -1.44 -11.79 -21.60
N MET A 65 -2.29 -11.77 -20.57
CA MET A 65 -2.15 -10.84 -19.43
C MET A 65 -1.36 -11.42 -18.25
N GLU A 66 -0.93 -12.69 -18.31
CA GLU A 66 -0.21 -13.38 -17.23
C GLU A 66 1.09 -12.63 -16.82
N ASP A 67 1.83 -12.09 -17.80
CA ASP A 67 3.04 -11.27 -17.56
C ASP A 67 2.75 -9.77 -17.30
N LYS A 68 1.49 -9.34 -17.39
CA LYS A 68 1.07 -7.93 -17.22
C LYS A 68 0.34 -7.67 -15.91
N VAL A 69 -0.14 -8.71 -15.25
CA VAL A 69 -0.73 -8.62 -13.91
C VAL A 69 0.36 -8.96 -12.90
N ASN A 70 0.92 -7.91 -12.31
CA ASN A 70 1.98 -8.04 -11.34
C ASN A 70 1.40 -8.63 -10.04
N ASP A 71 1.90 -9.79 -9.59
CA ASP A 71 1.54 -10.44 -8.32
C ASP A 71 2.16 -9.71 -7.11
N HIS A 72 2.19 -8.37 -7.18
CA HIS A 72 2.57 -7.54 -6.07
C HIS A 72 1.49 -7.66 -5.00
N LYS A 73 1.79 -8.45 -3.96
CA LYS A 73 1.13 -8.34 -2.67
C LYS A 73 1.10 -6.86 -2.29
N TYR A 74 -0.09 -6.26 -2.31
CA TYR A 74 -0.27 -4.90 -1.84
C TYR A 74 0.29 -4.79 -0.42
N ALA A 75 1.08 -3.75 -0.17
CA ALA A 75 1.58 -3.50 1.17
C ALA A 75 0.38 -3.33 2.11
N LEU A 76 0.11 -4.35 2.93
CA LEU A 76 -0.85 -4.24 4.01
C LEU A 76 -0.31 -3.13 4.93
N ARG A 77 -0.95 -1.96 4.93
CA ARG A 77 -0.60 -0.84 5.80
C ARG A 77 -1.84 -0.41 6.58
N ASP A 78 -2.64 -1.39 6.97
CA ASP A 78 -3.83 -1.15 7.76
C ASP A 78 -3.49 -1.25 9.24
N LEU A 79 -3.52 -0.09 9.89
CA LEU A 79 -3.34 0.05 11.34
C LEU A 79 -4.70 0.08 12.07
N SER A 80 -5.81 -0.16 11.37
CA SER A 80 -7.15 -0.23 11.94
C SER A 80 -7.46 -1.60 12.54
N GLY A 81 -8.30 -1.60 13.57
CA GLY A 81 -8.40 -2.65 14.60
C GLY A 81 -8.33 -4.10 14.11
N ALA A 82 -9.11 -4.49 13.11
CA ALA A 82 -9.21 -5.89 12.68
C ALA A 82 -7.94 -6.44 12.00
N MET A 83 -7.16 -5.58 11.35
CA MET A 83 -5.93 -5.97 10.63
C MET A 83 -4.65 -5.55 11.36
N GLN A 84 -4.78 -4.76 12.43
CA GLN A 84 -3.66 -4.25 13.21
C GLN A 84 -2.79 -5.38 13.80
N GLU A 85 -3.38 -6.41 14.39
CA GLU A 85 -2.62 -7.52 14.97
C GLU A 85 -1.83 -8.29 13.91
N GLN A 86 -2.46 -8.55 12.76
CA GLN A 86 -1.82 -9.29 11.67
C GLN A 86 -0.70 -8.46 11.02
N TYR A 87 -0.90 -7.15 10.85
CA TYR A 87 0.15 -6.23 10.40
C TYR A 87 1.31 -6.13 11.39
N LEU A 88 1.03 -6.01 12.69
CA LEU A 88 2.06 -5.86 13.72
C LEU A 88 2.81 -7.16 14.02
N LYS A 89 2.22 -8.33 13.77
CA LYS A 89 2.86 -9.64 13.98
C LYS A 89 4.18 -9.78 13.19
N ASP A 90 4.19 -9.26 11.97
CA ASP A 90 5.36 -9.32 11.09
C ASP A 90 6.23 -8.05 11.16
N PHE A 91 5.74 -7.00 11.83
CA PHE A 91 6.49 -5.75 12.01
C PHE A 91 7.59 -5.92 13.06
N LYS A 92 8.82 -6.17 12.59
CA LYS A 92 10.03 -6.32 13.42
C LYS A 92 10.90 -5.07 13.35
N PRO A 93 10.76 -4.12 14.30
CA PRO A 93 11.43 -2.82 14.28
C PRO A 93 12.96 -2.94 14.36
N ASP A 94 13.46 -4.01 14.97
CA ASP A 94 14.87 -4.42 15.03
C ASP A 94 15.43 -4.89 13.69
N LYS A 95 14.58 -5.12 12.69
CA LYS A 95 14.95 -5.54 11.33
C LYS A 95 14.64 -4.49 10.26
N ILE A 96 14.32 -3.27 10.68
CA ILE A 96 14.10 -2.15 9.76
C ILE A 96 15.42 -1.42 9.60
N TYR A 97 15.98 -1.48 8.39
CA TYR A 97 17.20 -0.76 8.01
C TYR A 97 16.84 0.56 7.31
N CYS A 98 17.70 1.55 7.43
CA CYS A 98 17.58 2.82 6.72
C CYS A 98 18.83 3.07 5.88
N GLY A 99 18.69 3.89 4.84
CA GLY A 99 19.80 4.23 3.97
C GLY A 99 19.49 5.39 3.03
N TRP A 100 20.53 5.93 2.41
CA TRP A 100 20.39 6.96 1.39
C TRP A 100 20.34 6.34 0.00
N LEU A 101 19.25 6.56 -0.72
CA LEU A 101 19.13 6.18 -2.12
C LEU A 101 19.70 7.31 -2.99
N LYS A 102 20.71 6.98 -3.79
CA LYS A 102 21.30 7.88 -4.78
C LYS A 102 21.08 7.30 -6.17
N ARG A 103 20.66 8.14 -7.11
CA ARG A 103 20.69 7.83 -8.55
C ARG A 103 22.02 8.30 -9.12
N ASN A 104 22.72 7.41 -9.80
CA ASN A 104 23.97 7.70 -10.49
C ASN A 104 23.70 8.24 -11.90
N GLU A 105 24.73 8.79 -12.54
CA GLU A 105 24.63 9.40 -13.88
C GLU A 105 24.29 8.38 -14.97
N ASP A 106 24.69 7.13 -14.77
CA ASP A 106 24.41 5.97 -15.63
C ASP A 106 23.00 5.39 -15.45
N ASN A 107 22.10 6.11 -14.75
CA ASN A 107 20.77 5.65 -14.34
C ASN A 107 20.75 4.44 -13.39
N SER A 108 21.88 4.02 -12.84
CA SER A 108 21.90 3.02 -11.77
C SER A 108 21.49 3.65 -10.43
N TYR A 109 21.06 2.82 -9.48
CA TYR A 109 20.71 3.22 -8.13
C TYR A 109 21.68 2.59 -7.14
N ALA A 110 22.18 3.40 -6.20
CA ALA A 110 23.00 2.96 -5.09
C ALA A 110 22.30 3.28 -3.77
N ILE A 111 22.33 2.33 -2.83
CA ILE A 111 21.84 2.55 -1.46
C ILE A 111 23.05 2.57 -0.54
N SER A 112 23.23 3.67 0.19
CA SER A 112 24.17 3.73 1.32
C SER A 112 23.46 3.26 2.58
N ASP A 113 23.82 2.08 3.08
CA ASP A 113 23.25 1.53 4.31
C ASP A 113 23.68 2.35 5.54
N CYS A 114 22.72 2.79 6.33
CA CYS A 114 22.90 3.55 7.57
C CYS A 114 22.53 2.71 8.81
N GLY A 115 22.25 1.42 8.65
CA GLY A 115 21.90 0.51 9.72
C GLY A 115 20.48 0.73 10.24
N ILE A 116 20.29 0.50 11.54
CA ILE A 116 18.98 0.59 12.19
C ILE A 116 18.72 2.05 12.62
N PRO A 117 17.59 2.67 12.19
CA PRO A 117 17.28 4.05 12.52
C PRO A 117 16.97 4.23 14.01
N GLY A 118 17.48 5.32 14.57
CA GLY A 118 17.14 5.80 15.91
C GLY A 118 15.97 6.77 15.93
N ARG A 119 15.43 7.03 17.12
CA ARG A 119 14.42 8.04 17.39
C ARG A 119 14.99 9.16 18.25
N ILE A 120 14.61 10.39 17.94
CA ILE A 120 14.88 11.57 18.76
C ILE A 120 13.56 12.26 19.13
N GLY A 121 13.46 12.75 20.37
CA GLY A 121 12.28 13.45 20.88
C GLY A 121 12.19 14.90 20.39
N HIS A 122 10.99 15.47 20.30
CA HIS A 122 10.84 16.90 19.96
C HIS A 122 11.43 17.80 21.06
N ASP A 123 11.36 17.37 22.31
CA ASP A 123 11.96 18.02 23.47
C ASP A 123 13.48 18.13 23.35
N GLU A 124 14.12 17.07 22.82
CA GLU A 124 15.55 17.05 22.57
C GLU A 124 15.95 18.02 21.45
N ILE A 125 15.16 18.06 20.37
CA ILE A 125 15.40 18.96 19.24
C ILE A 125 15.23 20.42 19.69
N ASP A 126 14.16 20.73 20.42
CA ASP A 126 13.93 22.07 20.95
C ASP A 126 15.04 22.51 21.91
N ARG A 127 15.53 21.59 22.75
CA ARG A 127 16.67 21.86 23.65
C ARG A 127 17.96 22.15 22.88
N ALA A 128 18.27 21.36 21.85
CA ALA A 128 19.55 21.43 21.16
C ALA A 128 19.63 22.56 20.11
N TYR A 129 18.51 22.90 19.49
CA TYR A 129 18.46 23.86 18.36
C TYR A 129 17.58 25.07 18.61
N HIS A 130 17.05 25.23 19.83
CA HIS A 130 16.15 26.32 20.20
C HIS A 130 14.93 26.43 19.27
N THR A 131 14.41 25.28 18.83
CA THR A 131 13.20 25.19 18.01
C THR A 131 11.93 25.14 18.87
N ASN A 132 10.76 25.11 18.22
CA ASN A 132 9.44 25.11 18.87
C ASN A 132 8.58 23.89 18.49
N PHE A 133 9.18 22.72 18.25
CA PHE A 133 8.47 21.51 17.84
C PHE A 133 7.46 21.04 18.88
N VAL A 134 7.77 21.10 20.17
CA VAL A 134 6.88 20.65 21.24
C VAL A 134 5.62 21.52 21.30
N SER A 135 5.76 22.84 21.24
CA SER A 135 4.63 23.76 21.26
C SER A 135 3.84 23.72 19.95
N TYR A 136 4.52 23.61 18.80
CA TYR A 136 3.87 23.57 17.50
C TYR A 136 3.02 22.31 17.31
N PHE A 137 3.60 21.14 17.56
CA PHE A 137 2.97 19.84 17.31
C PHE A 137 2.19 19.28 18.51
N GLY A 138 2.21 19.97 19.65
CA GLY A 138 1.44 19.62 20.84
C GLY A 138 -0.06 19.82 20.67
N VAL A 139 -0.86 19.19 21.54
CA VAL A 139 -2.30 19.50 21.64
C VAL A 139 -2.48 20.96 22.02
N GLY A 140 -3.34 21.67 21.28
CA GLY A 140 -3.54 23.12 21.43
C GLY A 140 -2.45 23.98 20.77
N GLY A 141 -1.47 23.36 20.09
CA GLY A 141 -0.49 24.05 19.26
C GLY A 141 -1.04 24.49 17.90
N SER A 142 -0.19 25.14 17.12
CA SER A 142 -0.54 25.65 15.78
C SER A 142 -0.63 24.57 14.69
N PHE A 143 -0.32 23.31 15.00
CA PHE A 143 -0.42 22.22 14.04
C PHE A 143 -1.88 21.89 13.68
N ALA A 144 -2.24 22.16 12.43
CA ALA A 144 -3.54 21.82 11.85
C ALA A 144 -3.51 20.43 11.21
N ALA A 145 -4.00 19.42 11.92
CA ALA A 145 -4.05 18.04 11.43
C ALA A 145 -4.96 17.81 10.20
N GLN A 146 -5.75 18.80 9.81
CA GLN A 146 -6.56 18.75 8.59
C GLN A 146 -5.82 19.29 7.36
N ASN A 147 -4.68 19.96 7.55
CA ASN A 147 -3.90 20.54 6.48
C ASN A 147 -2.74 19.60 6.10
N ASP A 148 -2.75 19.07 4.88
CA ASP A 148 -1.73 18.12 4.44
C ASP A 148 -0.33 18.74 4.32
N LYS A 149 -0.24 20.06 4.08
CA LYS A 149 1.05 20.76 4.09
C LYS A 149 1.68 20.72 5.48
N GLU A 150 0.87 20.82 6.53
CA GLU A 150 1.32 20.76 7.92
C GLU A 150 1.79 19.35 8.30
N LYS A 151 1.16 18.30 7.75
CA LYS A 151 1.57 16.90 7.95
C LYS A 151 2.89 16.53 7.25
N SER A 152 3.29 17.29 6.24
CA SER A 152 4.45 16.97 5.42
C SER A 152 5.77 17.00 6.20
N ALA A 153 6.76 16.25 5.73
CA ALA A 153 8.13 16.36 6.26
C ALA A 153 8.71 17.76 6.04
N GLN A 154 8.34 18.41 4.92
CA GLN A 154 8.79 19.75 4.56
C GLN A 154 8.51 20.76 5.67
N LYS A 155 7.35 20.68 6.33
CA LYS A 155 7.02 21.57 7.45
C LYS A 155 8.00 21.46 8.61
N LYS A 156 8.43 20.24 8.95
CA LYS A 156 9.44 20.03 10.00
C LYS A 156 10.80 20.58 9.58
N TYR A 157 11.19 20.43 8.32
CA TYR A 157 12.42 21.05 7.82
C TYR A 157 12.36 22.59 7.87
N GLN A 158 11.21 23.19 7.59
CA GLN A 158 11.01 24.63 7.72
C GLN A 158 11.11 25.10 9.18
N LEU A 159 10.47 24.39 10.12
CA LEU A 159 10.54 24.69 11.55
C LEU A 159 11.94 24.45 12.13
N PHE A 160 12.67 23.47 11.61
CA PHE A 160 14.04 23.22 12.00
C PHE A 160 15.00 24.31 11.51
N GLY A 161 14.66 25.02 10.43
CA GLY A 161 15.51 26.06 9.86
C GLY A 161 16.67 25.52 9.01
N THR A 162 17.15 26.34 8.09
CA THR A 162 18.23 25.99 7.15
C THR A 162 19.64 26.16 7.71
N THR A 163 19.77 26.91 8.81
CA THR A 163 21.05 27.20 9.48
C THR A 163 21.48 26.10 10.45
N ASN A 164 20.55 25.25 10.88
CA ASN A 164 20.82 24.23 11.88
C ASN A 164 21.53 23.00 11.27
N ASN A 165 22.64 22.59 11.89
CA ASN A 165 23.38 21.41 11.45
C ASN A 165 22.65 20.12 11.87
N ARG A 166 22.31 19.28 10.89
CA ARG A 166 21.64 17.99 11.12
C ARG A 166 22.62 16.86 11.46
N GLN A 167 23.91 17.02 11.18
CA GLN A 167 24.94 16.03 11.45
C GLN A 167 25.51 16.24 12.85
N ASN A 168 25.34 15.25 13.71
CA ASN A 168 25.76 15.34 15.11
C ASN A 168 26.25 14.00 15.64
N LYS A 169 26.79 14.08 16.85
CA LYS A 169 27.06 12.94 17.71
C LYS A 169 25.88 12.70 18.65
N PHE A 170 25.61 11.44 18.91
CA PHE A 170 24.45 10.95 19.64
C PHE A 170 24.85 9.93 20.69
N THR A 171 24.13 9.98 21.81
CA THR A 171 24.21 9.00 22.90
C THR A 171 22.86 8.30 23.01
N GLU A 172 22.90 6.96 23.08
CA GLU A 172 21.71 6.14 23.27
C GLU A 172 21.16 6.34 24.69
N THR A 173 19.85 6.51 24.81
CA THR A 173 19.17 6.68 26.09
C THR A 173 18.02 5.68 26.20
N SER A 174 17.65 5.34 27.42
CA SER A 174 16.46 4.54 27.68
C SER A 174 15.18 5.39 27.63
N PHE A 175 14.08 4.73 27.30
CA PHE A 175 12.76 5.33 27.45
C PHE A 175 12.38 5.45 28.93
N PRO A 176 11.53 6.43 29.29
CA PRO A 176 10.92 6.47 30.61
C PRO A 176 10.19 5.15 30.90
N ILE A 177 10.23 4.72 32.16
CA ILE A 177 9.53 3.52 32.65
C ILE A 177 8.05 3.63 32.28
N GLY A 178 7.51 2.59 31.63
CA GLY A 178 6.09 2.50 31.26
C GLY A 178 5.73 2.96 29.83
N VAL A 179 6.69 3.42 29.02
CA VAL A 179 6.43 3.77 27.61
C VAL A 179 6.61 2.55 26.70
N LYS A 180 5.54 2.11 26.03
CA LYS A 180 5.63 1.09 24.96
C LYS A 180 6.35 1.70 23.75
N ASP A 181 7.62 1.36 23.57
CA ASP A 181 8.41 1.94 22.49
C ASP A 181 8.42 1.11 21.19
N GLY A 182 7.85 -0.10 21.21
CA GLY A 182 7.83 -0.94 20.01
C GLY A 182 9.24 -1.13 19.45
N GLY A 183 10.22 -1.39 20.33
CA GLY A 183 11.57 -1.83 20.00
C GLY A 183 12.50 -0.81 19.32
N ARG A 184 12.25 0.50 19.42
CA ARG A 184 13.12 1.52 18.83
C ARG A 184 14.22 1.94 19.81
N LYS A 185 15.28 2.56 19.29
CA LYS A 185 16.37 3.10 20.11
C LYS A 185 16.18 4.61 20.24
N LEU A 186 16.20 5.15 21.46
CA LEU A 186 16.10 6.58 21.69
C LEU A 186 17.50 7.19 21.76
N PHE A 187 17.66 8.38 21.18
CA PHE A 187 18.92 9.10 21.16
C PHE A 187 18.73 10.54 21.63
N ARG A 188 19.78 11.04 22.27
CA ARG A 188 19.97 12.46 22.60
C ARG A 188 21.20 13.00 21.86
N ILE A 189 21.20 14.29 21.57
CA ILE A 189 22.33 14.99 20.96
C ILE A 189 23.37 15.25 22.04
N ASP A 190 24.60 14.84 21.75
CA ASP A 190 25.70 14.86 22.70
C ASP A 190 27.01 14.96 21.91
N GLY A 191 27.74 16.08 22.04
CA GLY A 191 29.00 16.30 21.33
C GLY A 191 30.09 15.27 21.68
N SER A 192 29.98 14.62 22.83
CA SER A 192 30.86 13.52 23.28
C SER A 192 30.32 12.13 22.92
N GLY A 193 29.18 12.06 22.24
CA GLY A 193 28.51 10.82 21.86
C GLY A 193 29.35 9.95 20.93
N LYS A 194 29.21 8.63 21.08
CA LYS A 194 29.97 7.63 20.31
C LYS A 194 29.40 7.37 18.91
N LYS A 195 28.15 7.77 18.64
CA LYS A 195 27.48 7.51 17.37
C LYS A 195 27.32 8.80 16.59
N GLU A 196 27.87 8.85 15.38
CA GLU A 196 27.62 9.93 14.44
C GLU A 196 26.40 9.60 13.58
N GLY A 197 25.61 10.62 13.22
CA GLY A 197 24.43 10.42 12.41
C GLY A 197 23.85 11.73 11.87
N THR A 198 22.81 11.60 11.05
CA THR A 198 22.08 12.74 10.49
C THR A 198 20.63 12.72 10.94
N ILE A 199 20.14 13.85 11.45
CA ILE A 199 18.72 14.03 11.77
C ILE A 199 17.92 14.10 10.47
N VAL A 200 16.92 13.22 10.36
CA VAL A 200 15.97 13.19 9.25
C VAL A 200 14.55 13.35 9.77
N PHE A 201 13.80 14.25 9.12
CA PHE A 201 12.40 14.47 9.45
C PHE A 201 11.49 13.72 8.49
N THR A 202 10.48 13.07 9.07
CA THR A 202 9.38 12.44 8.34
C THR A 202 8.06 13.14 8.66
N GLY A 203 7.04 12.93 7.83
CA GLY A 203 5.72 13.50 8.03
C GLY A 203 5.09 13.10 9.37
N GLN A 204 4.09 13.86 9.82
CA GLN A 204 3.38 13.61 11.07
C GLN A 204 1.86 13.61 10.83
N PRO A 205 1.15 12.52 11.18
CA PRO A 205 -0.27 12.41 10.88
C PRO A 205 -1.18 13.20 11.83
N GLY A 206 -0.73 13.54 13.04
CA GLY A 206 -1.57 14.13 14.07
C GLY A 206 -0.83 14.87 15.17
N GLN A 207 -1.58 15.59 16.02
CA GLN A 207 -1.04 16.25 17.21
C GLN A 207 -0.52 15.23 18.22
N ARG A 208 0.46 15.64 19.02
CA ARG A 208 1.01 14.82 20.10
C ARG A 208 0.39 15.18 21.44
N LYS A 209 -0.26 14.21 22.07
CA LYS A 209 -0.60 14.26 23.49
C LYS A 209 0.69 14.13 24.29
N ARG A 210 0.90 15.03 25.25
CA ARG A 210 2.04 14.97 26.15
C ARG A 210 1.73 13.95 27.24
N SER A 211 2.55 12.91 27.38
CA SER A 211 2.63 12.15 28.62
C SER A 211 3.49 12.95 29.59
N PHE A 212 2.95 13.35 30.74
CA PHE A 212 3.73 14.05 31.77
C PHE A 212 4.93 13.20 32.15
N ARG A 213 6.15 13.70 31.89
CA ARG A 213 7.36 13.21 32.53
C ARG A 213 7.27 13.59 34.00
N LYS A 214 7.14 12.62 34.91
CA LYS A 214 7.53 12.84 36.31
C LYS A 214 9.04 13.12 36.26
N MET A 215 9.44 14.38 36.45
CA MET A 215 10.83 14.68 36.78
C MET A 215 11.04 14.21 38.21
N GLU A 216 11.61 13.02 38.40
CA GLU A 216 12.26 12.69 39.65
C GLU A 216 13.66 13.34 39.65
N GLY A 217 13.84 14.28 40.56
CA GLY A 217 15.11 14.55 41.24
C GLY A 217 16.20 15.28 40.45
N ALA A 218 16.27 16.60 40.63
CA ALA A 218 17.54 17.31 40.75
C ALA A 218 17.31 18.60 41.57
N LEU A 219 17.11 18.42 42.88
CA LEU A 219 17.48 19.41 43.89
C LEU A 219 18.85 18.98 44.39
N LEU A 220 19.87 19.75 44.01
CA LEU A 220 21.07 19.99 44.81
C LEU A 220 21.25 21.50 44.87
#